data_AF-A0A928K580-F1
#
_entry.id   AF-A0A928K580-F1
#
_cell.length_a   1.000
_cell.length_b   1.000
_cell.length_c   1.000
_cell.angle_alpha   90.00
_cell.angle_beta   90.00
_cell.angle_gamma   90.00
#
_symmetry.space_group_name_H-M   'P 1'
#
loop_
_entity.id
_entity.type
_entity.pdbx_description
1 polymer ?
#
loop_
_entity_poly.entity_id
_entity_poly.type
_entity_poly.pdbx_seq_one_letter_code
_entity_poly.pdbx_strand_id
1 'polypeptide(L)'
;MHIIIEQKEMSGGINMEKQKKIRRFIPCSLYCTDKIEKWLEDMAAEGYIFYNFSTFDYAVFTQQTPQKIRYRIWLKGKEKHADEARSLRQKYGWQLTDEMKNLELYRSVGAEIPGIENDERLTEIHNDAIKYHAKQNTLSFILLLLPIAMYILFEEIGTSTVSFGLSAFIMPIFLLLYTVLKQIADIINISTYKKNIENSDTYTKKGSKINFFFDAAKYISIIIFCAAIIPFFYSMEKSRDVWNPSPPENESVPFATLDDFLPDSASRKSGNEGILYQKWSNYASSVNYYWSEDDDVTFSDGTTRNCRTIISYHETISPLLAKWVVWDYFFEDKSFEINSEVEKLSGDNFDYGIYYRTPVLSVVILQKGSKVLMTEFYFFSESDNSPTDEEVTEIICKNFE
;
A
#
# COMPACT_ATOMS: atom_id res chain seq x y z
N MET A 1 -1.15 -41.88 -18.52
CA MET A 1 -1.04 -43.18 -17.82
C MET A 1 -1.67 -42.99 -16.45
N HIS A 2 -3.00 -43.05 -16.40
CA HIS A 2 -3.82 -42.89 -15.20
C HIS A 2 -4.05 -44.27 -14.59
N ILE A 3 -3.54 -44.52 -13.40
CA ILE A 3 -3.91 -45.70 -12.62
C ILE A 3 -5.00 -45.28 -11.65
N ILE A 4 -6.21 -45.66 -12.01
CA ILE A 4 -7.40 -45.73 -11.17
C ILE A 4 -7.14 -46.87 -10.16
N ILE A 5 -7.18 -46.57 -8.86
CA ILE A 5 -7.28 -47.62 -7.84
C ILE A 5 -8.72 -47.64 -7.34
N GLU A 6 -9.34 -48.79 -7.58
CA GLU A 6 -10.71 -49.19 -7.31
C GLU A 6 -11.13 -48.96 -5.86
N GLN A 7 -12.28 -48.29 -5.69
CA GLN A 7 -13.13 -48.47 -4.52
C GLN A 7 -13.75 -49.86 -4.59
N LYS A 8 -13.27 -50.77 -3.72
CA LYS A 8 -13.97 -52.02 -3.44
C LYS A 8 -14.71 -51.87 -2.12
N GLU A 9 -16.00 -51.56 -2.23
CA GLU A 9 -16.96 -51.75 -1.15
C GLU A 9 -17.04 -53.24 -0.80
N MET A 10 -16.72 -53.58 0.45
CA MET A 10 -17.27 -54.76 1.10
C MET A 10 -17.93 -54.31 2.39
N SER A 11 -19.25 -54.51 2.42
CA SER A 11 -20.11 -54.30 3.56
C SER A 11 -19.68 -55.16 4.75
N GLY A 12 -19.17 -54.52 5.79
CA GLY A 12 -19.19 -55.02 7.16
C GLY A 12 -19.88 -53.96 8.00
N GLY A 13 -21.13 -54.21 8.36
CA GLY A 13 -21.96 -53.25 9.09
C GLY A 13 -21.35 -52.87 10.43
N ILE A 14 -20.98 -51.59 10.57
CA ILE A 14 -20.94 -50.90 11.85
C ILE A 14 -21.67 -49.59 11.64
N ASN A 15 -22.75 -49.45 12.39
CA ASN A 15 -23.65 -48.30 12.45
C ASN A 15 -22.83 -47.03 12.75
N MET A 16 -22.54 -46.20 11.72
CA MET A 16 -21.94 -44.88 11.94
C MET A 16 -23.04 -43.94 12.44
N GLU A 17 -23.25 -43.92 13.75
CA GLU A 17 -23.88 -42.78 14.41
C GLU A 17 -23.23 -41.50 13.91
N LYS A 18 -24.03 -40.58 13.36
CA LYS A 18 -23.59 -39.24 12.96
C LYS A 18 -22.96 -38.56 14.17
N GLN A 19 -21.64 -38.63 14.31
CA GLN A 19 -20.92 -37.96 15.39
C GLN A 19 -21.22 -36.47 15.33
N LYS A 20 -21.80 -35.94 16.42
CA LYS A 20 -22.17 -34.53 16.52
C LYS A 20 -20.90 -33.69 16.52
N LYS A 21 -20.73 -32.87 15.48
CA LYS A 21 -19.60 -31.94 15.34
C LYS A 21 -19.92 -30.62 16.04
N ILE A 22 -19.04 -30.15 16.92
CA ILE A 22 -19.16 -28.88 17.62
C ILE A 22 -18.06 -27.94 17.15
N ARG A 23 -18.39 -26.67 16.93
CA ARG A 23 -17.44 -25.62 16.54
C ARG A 23 -17.15 -24.73 17.74
N ARG A 24 -15.87 -24.46 18.00
CA ARG A 24 -15.43 -23.50 19.02
C ARG A 24 -14.38 -22.57 18.44
N PHE A 25 -14.48 -21.28 18.75
CA PHE A 25 -13.46 -20.30 18.39
C PHE A 25 -12.16 -20.61 19.13
N ILE A 26 -11.04 -20.44 18.44
CA ILE A 26 -9.73 -20.64 19.05
C ILE A 26 -9.52 -19.50 20.06
N PRO A 27 -9.20 -19.81 21.34
CA PRO A 27 -9.19 -18.82 22.41
C PRO A 27 -8.01 -17.83 22.34
N CYS A 28 -7.05 -18.05 21.44
CA CYS A 28 -5.86 -17.22 21.29
C CYS A 28 -5.25 -17.37 19.89
N SER A 29 -4.27 -16.51 19.58
CA SER A 29 -3.52 -16.59 18.32
C SER A 29 -2.91 -17.98 18.11
N LEU A 30 -2.88 -18.45 16.86
CA LEU A 30 -2.36 -19.76 16.45
C LEU A 30 -0.89 -20.01 16.87
N TYR A 31 -0.15 -18.93 17.10
CA TYR A 31 1.24 -18.98 17.54
C TYR A 31 1.40 -19.11 19.06
N CYS A 32 0.31 -19.03 19.84
CA CYS A 32 0.29 -19.41 21.25
C CYS A 32 0.09 -20.92 21.40
N THR A 33 1.04 -21.70 20.87
CA THR A 33 1.00 -23.17 20.80
C THR A 33 0.59 -23.79 22.13
N ASP A 34 1.18 -23.36 23.23
CA ASP A 34 0.97 -23.95 24.56
C ASP A 34 -0.47 -23.78 25.07
N LYS A 35 -1.10 -22.65 24.74
CA LYS A 35 -2.48 -22.38 25.13
C LYS A 35 -3.45 -23.20 24.30
N ILE A 36 -3.15 -23.37 23.01
CA ILE A 36 -3.95 -24.18 22.11
C ILE A 36 -3.80 -25.65 22.49
N GLU A 37 -2.59 -26.13 22.74
CA GLU A 37 -2.32 -27.49 23.24
C GLU A 37 -3.12 -27.77 24.50
N LYS A 38 -2.99 -26.92 25.53
CA LYS A 38 -3.76 -27.08 26.77
C LYS A 38 -5.27 -27.01 26.54
N TRP A 39 -5.73 -26.07 25.73
CA TRP A 39 -7.16 -25.96 25.41
C TRP A 39 -7.68 -27.22 24.71
N LEU A 40 -6.90 -27.82 23.81
CA LEU A 40 -7.26 -29.08 23.16
C LEU A 40 -7.23 -30.26 24.14
N GLU A 41 -6.29 -30.28 25.09
CA GLU A 41 -6.24 -31.26 26.18
C GLU A 41 -7.45 -31.16 27.11
N ASP A 42 -7.80 -29.94 27.54
CA ASP A 42 -8.97 -29.67 28.40
C ASP A 42 -10.26 -30.08 27.67
N MET A 43 -10.38 -29.78 26.37
CA MET A 43 -11.52 -30.20 25.54
C MET A 43 -11.60 -31.73 25.39
N ALA A 44 -10.47 -32.42 25.22
CA ALA A 44 -10.45 -33.88 25.14
C ALA A 44 -10.83 -34.55 26.47
N ALA A 45 -10.44 -33.95 27.60
CA ALA A 45 -10.85 -34.38 28.94
C ALA A 45 -12.36 -34.21 29.17
N GLU A 46 -13.00 -33.24 28.50
CA GLU A 46 -14.46 -33.07 28.50
C GLU A 46 -15.19 -33.99 27.50
N GLY A 47 -14.47 -34.81 26.71
CA GLY A 47 -15.04 -35.69 25.69
C GLY A 47 -15.19 -35.07 24.31
N TYR A 48 -14.50 -33.94 24.04
CA TYR A 48 -14.45 -33.31 22.72
C TYR A 48 -13.09 -33.54 22.08
N ILE A 49 -13.03 -34.49 21.14
CA ILE A 49 -11.80 -34.80 20.42
C ILE A 49 -11.67 -33.89 19.21
N PHE A 50 -10.50 -33.29 19.06
CA PHE A 50 -10.20 -32.42 17.93
C PHE A 50 -10.27 -33.18 16.59
N TYR A 51 -10.95 -32.59 15.61
CA TYR A 51 -11.09 -33.13 14.26
C TYR A 51 -10.26 -32.33 13.25
N ASN A 52 -10.53 -31.04 13.10
CA ASN A 52 -9.75 -30.16 12.24
C ASN A 52 -9.88 -28.68 12.61
N PHE A 53 -8.94 -27.88 12.14
CA PHE A 53 -9.01 -26.43 12.12
C PHE A 53 -9.77 -25.96 10.88
N SER A 54 -10.48 -24.84 11.02
CA SER A 54 -11.07 -24.13 9.89
C SER A 54 -10.18 -22.99 9.42
N THR A 55 -10.37 -22.60 8.16
CA THR A 55 -9.81 -21.40 7.54
C THR A 55 -10.15 -20.10 8.30
N PHE A 56 -11.23 -20.07 9.10
CA PHE A 56 -11.70 -18.88 9.83
C PHE A 56 -11.47 -18.93 11.35
N ASP A 57 -10.33 -19.48 11.80
CA ASP A 57 -9.87 -19.45 13.19
C ASP A 57 -10.85 -20.08 14.23
N TYR A 58 -11.56 -21.12 13.83
CA TYR A 58 -12.31 -22.00 14.73
C TYR A 58 -11.85 -23.47 14.59
N ALA A 59 -11.90 -24.21 15.70
CA ALA A 59 -11.65 -25.65 15.70
C ALA A 59 -12.96 -26.43 15.73
N VAL A 60 -12.98 -27.55 15.01
CA VAL A 60 -14.09 -28.49 14.96
C VAL A 60 -13.75 -29.71 15.81
N PHE A 61 -14.68 -30.09 16.67
CA PHE A 61 -14.55 -31.22 17.59
C PHE A 61 -15.62 -32.27 17.30
N THR A 62 -15.28 -33.54 17.52
CA THR A 62 -16.23 -34.65 17.58
C THR A 62 -16.49 -35.04 19.03
N GLN A 63 -17.76 -35.21 19.37
CA GLN A 63 -18.14 -35.69 20.70
C GLN A 63 -17.86 -37.20 20.81
N GLN A 64 -17.00 -37.58 21.75
CA GLN A 64 -16.61 -38.95 22.05
C GLN A 64 -16.46 -39.15 23.57
N THR A 65 -16.03 -40.33 24.01
CA THR A 65 -15.75 -40.58 25.43
C THR A 65 -14.57 -39.72 25.90
N PRO A 66 -14.62 -39.19 27.14
CA PRO A 66 -13.48 -38.49 27.76
C PRO A 66 -12.20 -39.31 27.67
N GLN A 67 -11.17 -38.73 27.07
CA GLN A 67 -9.86 -39.38 26.91
C GLN A 67 -8.75 -38.41 27.29
N LYS A 68 -7.75 -38.94 27.98
CA LYS A 68 -6.53 -38.18 28.29
C LYS A 68 -5.60 -38.23 27.08
N ILE A 69 -5.78 -37.28 26.17
CA ILE A 69 -4.99 -37.12 24.94
C ILE A 69 -4.02 -35.96 25.14
N ARG A 70 -2.76 -36.15 24.74
CA ARG A 70 -1.77 -35.07 24.70
C ARG A 70 -1.69 -34.49 23.29
N TYR A 71 -1.76 -33.17 23.16
CA TYR A 71 -1.61 -32.47 21.89
C TYR A 71 -0.28 -31.73 21.82
N ARG A 72 0.32 -31.69 20.64
CA ARG A 72 1.55 -30.91 20.40
C ARG A 72 1.57 -30.29 19.01
N ILE A 73 1.97 -29.03 18.95
CA ILE A 73 2.03 -28.25 17.72
C ILE A 73 3.50 -28.01 17.35
N TRP A 74 3.86 -28.31 16.11
CA TRP A 74 5.17 -27.99 15.57
C TRP A 74 5.07 -27.15 14.29
N LEU A 75 6.12 -26.36 14.02
CA LEU A 75 6.25 -25.66 12.75
C LEU A 75 6.50 -26.65 11.62
N LYS A 76 5.79 -26.44 10.51
CA LYS A 76 6.00 -27.16 9.26
C LYS A 76 7.34 -26.71 8.66
N GLY A 77 8.26 -27.65 8.50
CA GLY A 77 9.52 -27.43 7.82
C GLY A 77 9.38 -27.34 6.30
N LYS A 78 10.50 -27.09 5.62
CA LYS A 78 10.60 -27.20 4.17
C LYS A 78 10.25 -28.64 3.74
N GLU A 79 9.56 -28.84 2.61
CA GLU A 79 9.10 -30.17 2.14
C GLU A 79 10.16 -31.27 2.26
N LYS A 80 11.41 -30.97 1.90
CA LYS A 80 12.54 -31.90 1.99
C LYS A 80 12.77 -32.50 3.38
N HIS A 81 12.48 -31.76 4.45
CA HIS A 81 12.66 -32.20 5.84
C HIS A 81 11.32 -32.50 6.55
N ALA A 82 10.19 -32.20 5.90
CA ALA A 82 8.87 -32.42 6.47
C ALA A 82 8.58 -33.92 6.63
N ASP A 83 8.92 -34.74 5.63
CA ASP A 83 8.70 -36.19 5.67
C ASP A 83 9.65 -36.90 6.67
N GLU A 84 10.90 -36.42 6.77
CA GLU A 84 11.88 -36.88 7.77
C GLU A 84 11.36 -36.60 9.19
N ALA A 85 10.89 -35.37 9.46
CA ALA A 85 10.33 -34.99 10.74
C ALA A 85 9.03 -35.73 11.08
N ARG A 86 8.16 -35.99 10.10
CA ARG A 86 6.93 -36.79 10.29
C ARG A 86 7.27 -38.22 10.67
N SER A 87 8.22 -38.84 9.99
CA SER A 87 8.66 -40.21 10.24
C SER A 87 9.30 -40.36 11.63
N LEU A 88 10.14 -39.41 12.03
CA LEU A 88 10.73 -39.36 13.36
C LEU A 88 9.64 -39.21 14.45
N ARG A 89 8.68 -38.29 14.27
CA ARG A 89 7.59 -38.08 15.23
C ARG A 89 6.66 -39.30 15.37
N GLN A 90 6.36 -39.99 14.25
CA GLN A 90 5.62 -41.25 14.28
C GLN A 90 6.36 -42.35 15.03
N LYS A 91 7.70 -42.43 14.88
CA LYS A 91 8.54 -43.39 15.62
C LYS A 91 8.44 -43.22 17.14
N TYR A 92 8.25 -41.98 17.61
CA TYR A 92 8.05 -41.67 19.03
C TYR A 92 6.57 -41.71 19.47
N GLY A 93 5.66 -42.21 18.64
CA GLY A 93 4.25 -42.42 19.01
C GLY A 93 3.32 -41.20 18.83
N TRP A 94 3.71 -40.22 18.01
CA TRP A 94 2.86 -39.09 17.66
C TRP A 94 2.13 -39.31 16.32
N GLN A 95 0.83 -39.09 16.32
CA GLN A 95 -0.01 -39.16 15.12
C GLN A 95 -0.36 -37.75 14.65
N LEU A 96 -0.08 -37.45 13.38
CA LEU A 96 -0.52 -36.21 12.75
C LEU A 96 -2.05 -36.20 12.70
N THR A 97 -2.65 -35.16 13.26
CA THR A 97 -4.11 -35.00 13.30
C THR A 97 -4.59 -34.02 12.25
N ASP A 98 -3.89 -32.89 12.10
CA ASP A 98 -4.26 -31.88 11.12
C ASP A 98 -3.07 -30.95 10.79
N GLU A 99 -3.16 -30.29 9.64
CA GLU A 99 -2.20 -29.30 9.16
C GLU A 99 -2.89 -27.96 8.97
N MET A 100 -2.37 -26.91 9.60
CA MET A 100 -2.91 -25.56 9.47
C MET A 100 -1.81 -24.58 9.11
N LYS A 101 -1.83 -24.09 7.86
CA LYS A 101 -0.84 -23.14 7.32
C LYS A 101 0.59 -23.65 7.52
N ASN A 102 1.30 -23.06 8.49
CA ASN A 102 2.70 -23.32 8.80
C ASN A 102 2.85 -24.22 10.04
N LEU A 103 1.77 -24.82 10.53
CA LEU A 103 1.72 -25.60 11.76
C LEU A 103 1.19 -27.01 11.49
N GLU A 104 1.78 -28.00 12.15
CA GLU A 104 1.36 -29.39 12.15
C GLU A 104 0.94 -29.78 13.57
N LEU A 105 -0.29 -30.25 13.73
CA LEU A 105 -0.84 -30.69 15.01
C LEU A 105 -0.70 -32.21 15.14
N TYR A 106 -0.10 -32.64 16.24
CA TYR A 106 0.07 -34.04 16.57
C TYR A 106 -0.67 -34.39 17.86
N ARG A 107 -1.15 -35.63 17.94
CA ARG A 107 -1.76 -36.20 19.14
C ARG A 107 -1.04 -37.47 19.55
N SER A 108 -1.05 -37.76 20.84
CA SER A 108 -0.61 -39.05 21.38
C SER A 108 -1.56 -39.54 22.48
N VAL A 109 -1.83 -40.83 22.48
CA VAL A 109 -2.77 -41.52 23.40
C VAL A 109 -1.93 -42.42 24.30
N GLY A 110 -1.47 -41.90 25.44
CA GLY A 110 -0.60 -42.63 26.38
C GLY A 110 0.05 -41.71 27.43
N ALA A 111 0.27 -42.23 28.65
CA ALA A 111 0.68 -41.44 29.82
C ALA A 111 2.19 -41.16 29.92
N GLU A 112 3.04 -41.84 29.15
CA GLU A 112 4.49 -41.60 29.16
C GLU A 112 4.99 -41.57 27.72
N ILE A 113 5.27 -40.36 27.24
CA ILE A 113 5.91 -40.13 25.95
C ILE A 113 7.37 -39.78 26.25
N PRO A 114 8.35 -40.54 25.74
CA PRO A 114 9.77 -40.22 25.90
C PRO A 114 10.06 -38.80 25.42
N GLY A 115 10.99 -38.11 26.09
CA GLY A 115 11.37 -36.74 25.78
C GLY A 115 11.98 -36.59 24.38
N ILE A 116 11.11 -36.43 23.38
CA ILE A 116 11.45 -36.05 21.99
C ILE A 116 12.33 -34.80 21.93
N GLU A 117 12.23 -33.95 22.95
CA GLU A 117 12.94 -32.69 23.07
C GLU A 117 14.48 -32.84 23.08
N ASN A 118 15.01 -34.04 23.36
CA ASN A 118 16.46 -34.29 23.41
C ASN A 118 17.05 -34.80 22.08
N ASP A 119 16.26 -34.93 21.01
CA ASP A 119 16.76 -35.37 19.70
C ASP A 119 17.37 -34.19 18.94
N GLU A 120 18.71 -34.17 18.82
CA GLU A 120 19.48 -33.14 18.12
C GLU A 120 18.97 -32.94 16.67
N ARG A 121 18.52 -34.02 16.02
CA ARG A 121 18.07 -33.98 14.62
C ARG A 121 16.72 -33.30 14.47
N LEU A 122 15.79 -33.51 15.40
CA LEU A 122 14.51 -32.80 15.41
C LEU A 122 14.68 -31.32 15.73
N THR A 123 15.66 -30.98 16.58
CA THR A 123 16.01 -29.60 16.89
C THR A 123 16.59 -28.87 15.67
N GLU A 124 17.44 -29.54 14.88
CA GLU A 124 17.97 -29.01 13.63
C GLU A 124 16.87 -28.75 12.59
N ILE A 125 16.00 -29.73 12.35
CA ILE A 125 14.87 -29.59 11.42
C ILE A 125 13.93 -28.45 11.87
N HIS A 126 13.73 -28.32 13.18
CA HIS A 126 12.92 -27.25 13.74
C HIS A 126 13.55 -25.87 13.52
N ASN A 127 14.86 -25.73 13.74
CA ASN A 127 15.60 -24.49 13.48
C ASN A 127 15.56 -24.09 12.00
N ASP A 128 15.63 -25.06 11.09
CA ASP A 128 15.51 -24.81 9.65
C ASP A 128 14.10 -24.39 9.25
N ALA A 129 13.06 -24.95 9.90
CA ALA A 129 11.69 -24.49 9.74
C ALA A 129 11.54 -23.01 10.17
N ILE A 130 12.11 -22.63 11.32
CA ILE A 130 12.10 -21.22 11.79
C ILE A 130 12.77 -20.30 10.76
N LYS A 131 13.97 -20.65 10.29
CA LYS A 131 14.70 -19.85 9.29
C LYS A 131 13.93 -19.73 7.98
N TYR A 132 13.26 -20.79 7.55
CA TYR A 132 12.43 -20.80 6.35
C TYR A 132 11.28 -19.79 6.47
N HIS A 133 10.54 -19.83 7.58
CA HIS A 133 9.42 -18.91 7.82
C HIS A 133 9.88 -17.46 8.01
N ALA A 134 11.03 -17.24 8.67
CA ALA A 134 11.64 -15.92 8.76
C ALA A 134 11.99 -15.36 7.38
N LYS A 135 12.62 -16.16 6.52
CA LYS A 135 12.99 -15.77 5.14
C LYS A 135 11.77 -15.45 4.28
N GLN A 136 10.70 -16.23 4.41
CA GLN A 136 9.46 -16.01 3.67
C GLN A 136 8.79 -14.68 4.08
N ASN A 137 8.77 -14.38 5.38
CA ASN A 137 8.29 -13.09 5.89
C ASN A 137 9.16 -11.91 5.39
N THR A 138 10.48 -12.05 5.35
CA THR A 138 11.39 -11.01 4.81
C THR A 138 11.16 -10.77 3.32
N LEU A 139 10.91 -11.83 2.53
CA LEU A 139 10.61 -11.68 1.11
C LEU A 139 9.29 -10.92 0.89
N SER A 140 8.26 -11.22 1.67
CA SER A 140 6.99 -10.47 1.63
C SER A 140 7.19 -9.00 2.01
N PHE A 141 8.10 -8.69 2.93
CA PHE A 141 8.43 -7.31 3.30
C PHE A 141 9.11 -6.55 2.15
N ILE A 142 10.09 -7.16 1.50
CA ILE A 142 10.76 -6.57 0.32
C ILE A 142 9.75 -6.33 -0.81
N LEU A 143 8.85 -7.29 -1.04
CA LEU A 143 7.83 -7.17 -2.09
C LEU A 143 6.80 -6.08 -1.79
N LEU A 144 6.53 -5.80 -0.50
CA LEU A 144 5.65 -4.71 -0.06
C LEU A 144 6.33 -3.33 -0.06
N LEU A 145 7.66 -3.30 0.11
CA LEU A 145 8.44 -2.07 -0.04
C LEU A 145 8.57 -1.66 -1.51
N LEU A 146 8.44 -2.59 -2.46
CA LEU A 146 8.63 -2.30 -3.88
C LEU A 146 7.63 -1.28 -4.46
N PRO A 147 6.31 -1.32 -4.16
CA PRO A 147 5.39 -0.25 -4.57
C PRO A 147 5.71 1.11 -3.94
N ILE A 148 6.14 1.13 -2.67
CA ILE A 148 6.54 2.37 -1.97
C ILE A 148 7.82 2.93 -2.59
N ALA A 149 8.79 2.06 -2.85
CA ALA A 149 10.04 2.42 -3.49
C ALA A 149 9.80 2.89 -4.92
N MET A 150 8.98 2.18 -5.71
CA MET A 150 8.57 2.62 -7.04
C MET A 150 7.95 4.01 -6.97
N TYR A 151 7.00 4.25 -6.05
CA TYR A 151 6.36 5.55 -5.89
C TYR A 151 7.32 6.67 -5.47
N ILE A 152 8.29 6.40 -4.58
CA ILE A 152 9.36 7.35 -4.23
C ILE A 152 10.29 7.60 -5.42
N LEU A 153 10.55 6.57 -6.24
CA LEU A 153 11.40 6.63 -7.43
C LEU A 153 10.73 7.32 -8.61
N PHE A 154 9.40 7.53 -8.60
CA PHE A 154 8.68 8.29 -9.63
C PHE A 154 8.68 9.81 -9.37
N GLU A 155 9.48 10.32 -8.43
CA GLU A 155 9.90 11.74 -8.25
C GLU A 155 8.81 12.83 -8.14
N GLU A 156 7.52 12.50 -8.18
CA GLU A 156 6.38 13.44 -8.18
C GLU A 156 5.64 13.51 -6.82
N ILE A 157 6.36 13.67 -5.72
CA ILE A 157 5.75 13.58 -4.37
C ILE A 157 4.80 14.75 -4.08
N GLY A 158 5.23 15.98 -4.33
CA GLY A 158 4.46 17.21 -4.19
C GLY A 158 3.25 17.28 -5.12
N THR A 159 3.44 17.12 -6.43
CA THR A 159 2.34 17.16 -7.42
C THR A 159 1.34 16.05 -7.15
N SER A 160 1.78 14.82 -6.86
CA SER A 160 0.87 13.73 -6.47
C SER A 160 0.13 14.00 -5.16
N THR A 161 0.76 14.67 -4.20
CA THR A 161 0.11 15.09 -2.95
C THR A 161 -1.00 16.09 -3.21
N VAL A 162 -0.81 17.00 -4.15
CA VAL A 162 -1.80 18.01 -4.50
C VAL A 162 -2.88 17.47 -5.44
N SER A 163 -2.57 16.47 -6.27
CA SER A 163 -3.53 15.80 -7.16
C SER A 163 -4.42 14.80 -6.41
N PHE A 164 -3.83 13.93 -5.59
CA PHE A 164 -4.54 12.80 -4.96
C PHE A 164 -4.77 12.95 -3.45
N GLY A 165 -4.20 14.00 -2.84
CA GLY A 165 -4.27 14.26 -1.41
C GLY A 165 -3.38 13.34 -0.56
N LEU A 166 -3.28 13.65 0.74
CA LEU A 166 -2.51 12.86 1.71
C LEU A 166 -3.00 11.41 1.87
N SER A 167 -4.24 11.11 1.45
CA SER A 167 -4.82 9.77 1.47
C SER A 167 -3.99 8.75 0.69
N ALA A 168 -3.39 9.15 -0.44
CA ALA A 168 -2.54 8.28 -1.24
C ALA A 168 -1.29 7.80 -0.47
N PHE A 169 -0.83 8.59 0.50
CA PHE A 169 0.39 8.33 1.29
C PHE A 169 0.10 7.59 2.60
N ILE A 170 -1.03 7.92 3.25
CA ILE A 170 -1.42 7.31 4.52
C ILE A 170 -1.61 5.80 4.36
N MET A 171 -2.22 5.37 3.26
CA MET A 171 -2.52 3.95 3.00
C MET A 171 -1.27 3.04 2.99
N PRO A 172 -0.24 3.28 2.16
CA PRO A 172 0.96 2.46 2.15
C PRO A 172 1.74 2.54 3.47
N ILE A 173 1.76 3.71 4.13
CA ILE A 173 2.45 3.88 5.42
C ILE A 173 1.82 3.01 6.51
N PHE A 174 0.49 2.97 6.62
CA PHE A 174 -0.18 2.13 7.61
C PHE A 174 0.00 0.63 7.34
N LEU A 175 -0.03 0.20 6.07
CA LEU A 175 0.27 -1.18 5.69
C LEU A 175 1.71 -1.55 6.02
N LEU A 176 2.67 -0.66 5.72
CA LEU A 176 4.06 -0.84 6.09
C LEU A 176 4.20 -0.98 7.60
N LEU A 177 3.63 -0.05 8.37
CA LEU A 177 3.70 -0.05 9.82
C LEU A 177 3.13 -1.35 10.41
N TYR A 178 1.97 -1.79 9.92
CA TYR A 178 1.38 -3.07 10.33
C TYR A 178 2.30 -4.25 10.04
N THR A 179 2.89 -4.32 8.84
CA THR A 179 3.79 -5.45 8.51
C THR A 179 5.08 -5.44 9.32
N VAL A 180 5.64 -4.28 9.63
CA VAL A 180 6.79 -4.13 10.54
C VAL A 180 6.42 -4.60 11.95
N LEU A 181 5.30 -4.12 12.49
CA LEU A 181 4.82 -4.50 13.81
C LEU A 181 4.56 -6.01 13.91
N LYS A 182 3.95 -6.61 12.88
CA LYS A 182 3.74 -8.06 12.81
C LYS A 182 5.06 -8.83 12.77
N GLN A 183 6.04 -8.38 11.99
CA GLN A 183 7.35 -9.04 11.95
C GLN A 183 8.07 -8.98 13.29
N ILE A 184 8.01 -7.84 13.98
CA ILE A 184 8.56 -7.71 15.33
C ILE A 184 7.84 -8.69 16.27
N ALA A 185 6.51 -8.81 16.18
CA ALA A 185 5.75 -9.79 16.95
C ALA A 185 6.21 -11.23 16.67
N ASP A 186 6.35 -11.59 15.40
CA ASP A 186 6.78 -12.92 14.97
C ASP A 186 8.19 -13.23 15.50
N ILE A 187 9.13 -12.28 15.41
CA ILE A 187 10.50 -12.42 15.94
C ILE A 187 10.47 -12.59 17.46
N ILE A 188 9.69 -11.78 18.18
CA ILE A 188 9.56 -11.89 19.65
C ILE A 188 8.98 -13.25 20.03
N ASN A 189 7.94 -13.70 19.34
CA ASN A 189 7.30 -14.99 19.60
C ASN A 189 8.26 -16.16 19.32
N ILE A 190 8.98 -16.12 18.21
CA ILE A 190 10.01 -17.13 17.86
C ILE A 190 11.14 -17.13 18.89
N SER A 191 11.63 -15.96 19.31
CA SER A 191 12.71 -15.86 20.30
C SER A 191 12.28 -16.39 21.68
N THR A 192 11.03 -16.13 22.07
CA THR A 192 10.43 -16.66 23.29
C THR A 192 10.27 -18.16 23.20
N TYR A 193 9.79 -18.67 22.06
CA TYR A 193 9.65 -20.10 21.80
C TYR A 193 11.00 -20.83 21.85
N LYS A 194 12.04 -20.29 21.21
CA LYS A 194 13.41 -20.84 21.25
C LYS A 194 13.96 -20.89 22.68
N LYS A 195 13.81 -19.79 23.45
CA LYS A 195 14.25 -19.72 24.84
C LYS A 195 13.52 -20.72 25.74
N ASN A 196 12.25 -21.00 25.46
CA ASN A 196 11.47 -21.96 26.24
C ASN A 196 11.85 -23.41 25.93
N ILE A 197 12.23 -23.73 24.70
CA ILE A 197 12.77 -25.06 24.35
C ILE A 197 14.13 -25.29 25.01
N GLU A 198 15.03 -24.31 24.99
CA GLU A 198 16.38 -24.45 25.54
C GLU A 198 16.41 -24.66 27.06
N ASN A 199 15.35 -24.28 27.79
CA ASN A 199 15.34 -24.35 29.25
C ASN A 199 14.64 -25.58 29.83
N SER A 200 14.01 -26.46 29.04
CA SER A 200 13.32 -27.69 29.49
C SER A 200 12.34 -27.56 30.68
N ASP A 201 12.01 -26.34 31.10
CA ASP A 201 11.22 -26.05 32.29
C ASP A 201 9.77 -25.71 31.91
N THR A 202 8.85 -26.12 32.77
CA THR A 202 7.40 -25.90 32.66
C THR A 202 7.02 -24.50 32.18
N TYR A 203 6.39 -24.47 31.00
CA TYR A 203 5.87 -23.31 30.28
C TYR A 203 5.22 -22.24 31.19
N THR A 204 5.86 -21.08 31.32
CA THR A 204 5.33 -19.94 32.10
C THR A 204 4.55 -18.95 31.22
N LYS A 205 3.23 -19.10 31.24
CA LYS A 205 2.05 -18.17 31.08
C LYS A 205 2.15 -16.73 30.48
N LYS A 206 3.27 -16.14 30.07
CA LYS A 206 3.37 -14.67 29.88
C LYS A 206 3.15 -14.13 28.45
N GLY A 207 3.00 -14.97 27.42
CA GLY A 207 2.89 -14.54 26.01
C GLY A 207 1.52 -13.99 25.54
N SER A 208 0.52 -13.91 26.44
CA SER A 208 -0.90 -13.77 26.06
C SER A 208 -1.35 -12.42 25.52
N LYS A 209 -0.83 -11.30 26.04
CA LYS A 209 -1.43 -9.98 25.79
C LYS A 209 -0.93 -9.38 24.49
N ILE A 210 0.32 -9.65 24.15
CA ILE A 210 1.03 -9.07 23.02
C ILE A 210 0.38 -9.50 21.70
N ASN A 211 0.02 -10.78 21.53
CA ASN A 211 -0.59 -11.28 20.30
C ASN A 211 -2.03 -10.75 20.08
N PHE A 212 -2.79 -10.48 21.14
CA PHE A 212 -4.12 -9.86 21.01
C PHE A 212 -4.04 -8.44 20.45
N PHE A 213 -3.05 -7.65 20.88
CA PHE A 213 -2.83 -6.30 20.34
C PHE A 213 -2.43 -6.34 18.85
N PHE A 214 -1.62 -7.33 18.45
CA PHE A 214 -1.23 -7.48 17.04
C PHE A 214 -2.37 -7.97 16.13
N ASP A 215 -3.20 -8.90 16.63
CA ASP A 215 -4.40 -9.34 15.90
C ASP A 215 -5.43 -8.21 15.80
N ALA A 216 -5.63 -7.41 16.86
CA ALA A 216 -6.48 -6.22 16.79
C ALA A 216 -5.92 -5.17 15.81
N ALA A 217 -4.60 -4.94 15.81
CA ALA A 217 -3.94 -4.03 14.88
C ALA A 217 -4.12 -4.44 13.41
N LYS A 218 -4.21 -5.74 13.10
CA LYS A 218 -4.55 -6.25 11.77
C LYS A 218 -5.94 -5.82 11.33
N TYR A 219 -6.95 -5.97 12.18
CA TYR A 219 -8.31 -5.58 11.82
C TYR A 219 -8.44 -4.06 11.71
N ILE A 220 -7.75 -3.31 12.58
CA ILE A 220 -7.69 -1.85 12.50
C ILE A 220 -7.00 -1.41 11.20
N SER A 221 -5.88 -2.04 10.81
CA SER A 221 -5.19 -1.68 9.56
C SER A 221 -6.02 -2.01 8.32
N ILE A 222 -6.78 -3.11 8.32
CA ILE A 222 -7.74 -3.44 7.25
C ILE A 222 -8.87 -2.41 7.21
N ILE A 223 -9.42 -2.00 8.36
CA ILE A 223 -10.48 -0.98 8.41
C ILE A 223 -9.95 0.36 7.90
N ILE A 224 -8.76 0.80 8.32
CA ILE A 224 -8.11 2.01 7.82
C ILE A 224 -7.84 1.90 6.31
N PHE A 225 -7.42 0.73 5.83
CA PHE A 225 -7.22 0.48 4.40
C PHE A 225 -8.53 0.63 3.62
N CYS A 226 -9.61 -0.03 4.05
CA CYS A 226 -10.93 0.12 3.43
C CYS A 226 -11.46 1.56 3.51
N ALA A 227 -11.20 2.26 4.61
CA ALA A 227 -11.60 3.65 4.79
C ALA A 227 -10.77 4.62 3.93
N ALA A 228 -9.50 4.30 3.64
CA ALA A 228 -8.62 5.12 2.79
C ALA A 228 -8.84 4.87 1.29
N ILE A 229 -9.33 3.68 0.91
CA ILE A 229 -9.72 3.33 -0.47
C ILE A 229 -10.80 4.28 -0.98
N ILE A 230 -11.82 4.57 -0.18
CA ILE A 230 -12.97 5.38 -0.63
C ILE A 230 -12.53 6.80 -1.04
N PRO A 231 -11.79 7.57 -0.21
CA PRO A 231 -11.22 8.86 -0.61
C PRO A 231 -10.25 8.77 -1.80
N PHE A 232 -9.44 7.71 -1.88
CA PHE A 232 -8.52 7.51 -3.00
C PHE A 232 -9.27 7.35 -4.32
N PHE A 233 -10.26 6.45 -4.38
CA PHE A 233 -11.07 6.28 -5.59
C PHE A 233 -11.94 7.50 -5.88
N TYR A 234 -12.45 8.20 -4.86
CA TYR A 234 -13.16 9.46 -5.05
C TYR A 234 -12.25 10.55 -5.63
N SER A 235 -11.00 10.65 -5.17
CA SER A 235 -10.02 11.59 -5.72
C SER A 235 -9.61 11.21 -7.14
N MET A 236 -9.45 9.92 -7.42
CA MET A 236 -9.17 9.39 -8.77
C MET A 236 -10.35 9.58 -9.73
N GLU A 237 -11.58 9.42 -9.26
CA GLU A 237 -12.78 9.67 -10.04
C GLU A 237 -12.91 11.16 -10.32
N LYS A 238 -12.69 12.04 -9.33
CA LYS A 238 -12.68 13.50 -9.52
C LYS A 238 -11.51 13.99 -10.40
N SER A 239 -10.39 13.27 -10.44
CA SER A 239 -9.29 13.58 -11.36
C SER A 239 -9.55 13.03 -12.77
N ARG A 240 -10.39 11.98 -12.91
CA ARG A 240 -10.78 11.38 -14.21
C ARG A 240 -12.01 12.05 -14.82
N ASP A 241 -12.94 12.49 -13.98
CA ASP A 241 -13.94 13.45 -14.36
C ASP A 241 -13.22 14.78 -14.59
N VAL A 242 -13.69 15.52 -15.59
CA VAL A 242 -13.35 16.93 -15.79
C VAL A 242 -12.05 17.17 -16.57
N TRP A 243 -12.08 16.75 -17.84
CA TRP A 243 -11.75 17.70 -18.91
C TRP A 243 -13.05 18.44 -19.23
N ASN A 244 -13.38 19.51 -18.50
CA ASN A 244 -14.50 20.35 -18.93
C ASN A 244 -14.02 21.15 -20.14
N PRO A 245 -14.76 21.10 -21.27
CA PRO A 245 -14.36 21.81 -22.48
C PRO A 245 -14.54 23.32 -22.37
N SER A 246 -15.12 23.82 -21.26
CA SER A 246 -15.22 25.26 -20.99
C SER A 246 -15.33 25.54 -19.48
N PRO A 247 -14.73 26.64 -19.00
CA PRO A 247 -14.92 27.14 -17.63
C PRO A 247 -16.34 27.74 -17.44
N PRO A 248 -16.84 27.85 -16.19
CA PRO A 248 -18.09 28.55 -15.90
C PRO A 248 -18.02 30.04 -16.28
N GLU A 249 -19.13 30.63 -16.76
CA GLU A 249 -19.20 32.02 -17.26
C GLU A 249 -18.75 33.12 -16.27
N ASN A 250 -18.67 32.84 -14.96
CA ASN A 250 -18.28 33.80 -13.92
C ASN A 250 -17.09 33.33 -13.07
N GLU A 251 -16.28 32.39 -13.56
CA GLU A 251 -15.11 31.92 -12.81
C GLU A 251 -13.98 32.96 -12.86
N SER A 252 -13.67 33.59 -11.73
CA SER A 252 -12.48 34.45 -11.60
C SER A 252 -11.26 33.61 -11.25
N VAL A 253 -10.26 33.59 -12.12
CA VAL A 253 -9.00 32.86 -11.91
C VAL A 253 -7.92 33.77 -11.28
N PRO A 254 -7.04 33.25 -10.41
CA PRO A 254 -6.00 34.03 -9.72
C PRO A 254 -4.70 34.15 -10.53
N PHE A 255 -4.76 34.01 -11.85
CA PHE A 255 -3.61 34.01 -12.75
C PHE A 255 -4.00 34.62 -14.09
N ALA A 256 -2.99 35.06 -14.84
CA ALA A 256 -3.19 35.61 -16.19
C ALA A 256 -3.57 34.50 -17.19
N THR A 257 -4.52 34.76 -18.08
CA THR A 257 -4.93 33.86 -19.16
C THR A 257 -4.37 34.30 -20.51
N LEU A 258 -4.60 33.53 -21.57
CA LEU A 258 -4.21 33.88 -22.94
C LEU A 258 -4.72 35.26 -23.35
N ASP A 259 -5.92 35.65 -22.92
CA ASP A 259 -6.48 36.97 -23.24
C ASP A 259 -5.65 38.11 -22.63
N ASP A 260 -5.01 37.89 -21.47
CA ASP A 260 -4.13 38.87 -20.83
C ASP A 260 -2.77 39.00 -21.51
N PHE A 261 -2.33 37.97 -22.23
CA PHE A 261 -1.07 37.96 -22.97
C PHE A 261 -1.21 38.54 -24.38
N LEU A 262 -2.43 38.56 -24.92
CA LEU A 262 -2.70 39.02 -26.27
C LEU A 262 -2.88 40.55 -26.32
N PRO A 263 -2.40 41.22 -27.39
CA PRO A 263 -2.66 42.64 -27.57
C PRO A 263 -4.14 42.89 -27.87
N ASP A 264 -4.67 44.05 -27.47
CA ASP A 264 -6.09 44.45 -27.65
C ASP A 264 -6.64 44.27 -29.09
N SER A 265 -5.75 44.26 -30.08
CA SER A 265 -6.09 44.10 -31.50
C SER A 265 -6.18 42.65 -31.98
N ALA A 266 -5.83 41.67 -31.15
CA ALA A 266 -5.85 40.26 -31.50
C ALA A 266 -7.23 39.63 -31.21
N SER A 267 -7.64 38.69 -32.05
CA SER A 267 -8.91 37.98 -31.88
C SER A 267 -8.74 36.47 -31.90
N ARG A 268 -9.31 35.80 -30.91
CA ARG A 268 -9.37 34.34 -30.79
C ARG A 268 -10.46 33.75 -31.68
N LYS A 269 -10.18 32.58 -32.28
CA LYS A 269 -11.11 31.89 -33.17
C LYS A 269 -12.13 31.05 -32.42
N SER A 270 -11.71 30.34 -31.37
CA SER A 270 -12.55 29.39 -30.61
C SER A 270 -13.04 29.98 -29.28
N GLY A 271 -12.33 30.98 -28.75
CA GLY A 271 -12.69 31.61 -27.48
C GLY A 271 -12.75 30.58 -26.35
N ASN A 272 -13.85 30.58 -25.58
CA ASN A 272 -14.04 29.70 -24.42
C ASN A 272 -14.27 28.21 -24.78
N GLU A 273 -14.55 27.88 -26.04
CA GLU A 273 -14.75 26.49 -26.48
C GLU A 273 -13.44 25.72 -26.64
N GLY A 274 -12.30 26.42 -26.69
CA GLY A 274 -10.95 25.83 -26.76
C GLY A 274 -10.25 25.66 -25.41
N ILE A 275 -10.97 25.84 -24.29
CA ILE A 275 -10.39 25.88 -22.95
C ILE A 275 -10.66 24.57 -22.19
N LEU A 276 -9.61 23.85 -21.87
CA LEU A 276 -9.66 22.71 -20.97
C LEU A 276 -9.49 23.18 -19.52
N TYR A 277 -10.50 22.92 -18.70
CA TYR A 277 -10.55 23.41 -17.32
C TYR A 277 -10.82 22.30 -16.31
N GLN A 278 -10.08 22.31 -15.20
CA GLN A 278 -10.34 21.49 -14.02
C GLN A 278 -10.07 22.28 -12.73
N LYS A 279 -11.00 22.23 -11.78
CA LYS A 279 -10.83 22.78 -10.42
C LYS A 279 -11.11 21.73 -9.37
N TRP A 280 -10.18 21.56 -8.44
CA TRP A 280 -10.33 20.62 -7.34
C TRP A 280 -9.74 21.14 -6.03
N SER A 281 -9.99 20.39 -4.97
CA SER A 281 -9.52 20.68 -3.63
C SER A 281 -9.43 19.37 -2.84
N ASN A 282 -8.52 19.30 -1.89
CA ASN A 282 -8.33 18.16 -1.00
C ASN A 282 -7.67 18.58 0.32
N TYR A 283 -7.33 17.62 1.18
CA TYR A 283 -6.73 17.91 2.48
C TYR A 283 -5.31 18.50 2.41
N ALA A 284 -4.63 18.38 1.28
CA ALA A 284 -3.29 18.93 1.08
C ALA A 284 -3.29 20.32 0.42
N SER A 285 -4.41 20.68 -0.23
CA SER A 285 -4.54 21.89 -1.04
C SER A 285 -5.97 22.43 -1.03
N SER A 286 -6.12 23.70 -0.67
CA SER A 286 -7.44 24.36 -0.57
C SER A 286 -8.08 24.53 -1.94
N VAL A 287 -7.29 24.89 -2.93
CA VAL A 287 -7.74 25.16 -4.30
C VAL A 287 -6.64 24.76 -5.27
N ASN A 288 -7.02 24.05 -6.32
CA ASN A 288 -6.16 23.75 -7.46
C ASN A 288 -6.89 24.03 -8.76
N TYR A 289 -6.14 24.52 -9.73
CA TYR A 289 -6.60 24.71 -11.09
C TYR A 289 -5.64 24.03 -12.07
N TYR A 290 -6.24 23.40 -13.07
CA TYR A 290 -5.59 23.09 -14.33
C TYR A 290 -6.36 23.83 -15.42
N TRP A 291 -5.63 24.59 -16.22
CA TRP A 291 -6.18 25.46 -17.25
C TRP A 291 -5.32 25.33 -18.50
N SER A 292 -5.90 24.89 -19.61
CA SER A 292 -5.18 24.72 -20.86
C SER A 292 -5.96 25.37 -21.99
N GLU A 293 -5.33 26.31 -22.67
CA GLU A 293 -5.87 27.06 -23.78
C GLU A 293 -5.05 26.73 -25.02
N ASP A 294 -5.73 26.31 -26.07
CA ASP A 294 -5.15 26.07 -27.38
C ASP A 294 -6.08 26.69 -28.42
N ASP A 295 -5.65 27.80 -29.01
CA ASP A 295 -6.48 28.54 -29.95
C ASP A 295 -5.67 29.15 -31.10
N ASP A 296 -6.34 29.32 -32.24
CA ASP A 296 -5.84 30.09 -33.36
C ASP A 296 -6.16 31.57 -33.11
N VAL A 297 -5.11 32.40 -33.00
CA VAL A 297 -5.21 33.84 -32.77
C VAL A 297 -4.90 34.59 -34.06
N THR A 298 -5.80 35.48 -34.47
CA THR A 298 -5.59 36.39 -35.60
C THR A 298 -5.08 37.73 -35.08
N PHE A 299 -3.91 38.17 -35.57
CA PHE A 299 -3.27 39.43 -35.21
C PHE A 299 -3.68 40.58 -36.15
N SER A 300 -3.35 41.81 -35.77
CA SER A 300 -3.68 43.03 -36.53
C SER A 300 -3.07 43.09 -37.94
N ASP A 301 -2.04 42.30 -38.20
CA ASP A 301 -1.44 42.11 -39.51
C ASP A 301 -2.19 41.10 -40.41
N GLY A 302 -3.28 40.51 -39.92
CA GLY A 302 -4.09 39.51 -40.60
C GLY A 302 -3.49 38.10 -40.56
N THR A 303 -2.35 37.88 -39.90
CA THR A 303 -1.79 36.55 -39.70
C THR A 303 -2.55 35.80 -38.62
N THR A 304 -2.76 34.50 -38.81
CA THR A 304 -3.37 33.62 -37.81
C THR A 304 -2.32 32.61 -37.36
N ARG A 305 -2.15 32.46 -36.03
CA ARG A 305 -1.17 31.56 -35.44
C ARG A 305 -1.80 30.77 -34.30
N ASN A 306 -1.31 29.56 -34.11
CA ASN A 306 -1.70 28.76 -32.97
C ASN A 306 -0.92 29.23 -31.73
N CYS A 307 -1.64 29.55 -30.66
CA CYS A 307 -1.09 29.93 -29.37
C CYS A 307 -1.57 28.92 -28.33
N ARG A 308 -0.65 28.44 -27.50
CA ARG A 308 -0.96 27.50 -26.42
C ARG A 308 -0.47 28.03 -25.09
N THR A 309 -1.29 27.88 -24.07
CA THR A 309 -0.96 28.19 -22.69
C THR A 309 -1.51 27.10 -21.77
N ILE A 310 -0.66 26.50 -20.94
CA ILE A 310 -1.03 25.52 -19.93
C ILE A 310 -0.64 26.08 -18.57
N ILE A 311 -1.57 26.12 -17.65
CA ILE A 311 -1.41 26.70 -16.32
C ILE A 311 -1.84 25.68 -15.28
N SER A 312 -0.94 25.39 -14.35
CA SER A 312 -1.21 24.63 -13.13
C SER A 312 -1.04 25.55 -11.92
N TYR A 313 -2.10 25.72 -11.14
CA TYR A 313 -2.10 26.55 -9.94
C TYR A 313 -2.51 25.76 -8.71
N HIS A 314 -1.78 25.95 -7.61
CA HIS A 314 -1.98 25.21 -6.37
C HIS A 314 -1.89 26.09 -5.14
N GLU A 315 -2.93 26.10 -4.31
CA GLU A 315 -2.89 26.62 -2.95
C GLU A 315 -2.69 25.46 -1.97
N THR A 316 -1.45 25.24 -1.56
CA THR A 316 -1.10 24.17 -0.63
C THR A 316 -1.40 24.55 0.82
N ILE A 317 -1.50 23.56 1.71
CA ILE A 317 -1.71 23.80 3.15
C ILE A 317 -0.46 24.36 3.86
N SER A 318 0.73 24.27 3.23
CA SER A 318 1.99 24.72 3.83
C SER A 318 3.01 25.17 2.79
N PRO A 319 3.82 26.21 3.07
CA PRO A 319 4.89 26.65 2.18
C PRO A 319 5.94 25.57 1.86
N LEU A 320 6.11 24.59 2.74
CA LEU A 320 7.01 23.46 2.50
C LEU A 320 6.48 22.55 1.39
N LEU A 321 5.17 22.27 1.40
CA LEU A 321 4.54 21.47 0.35
C LEU A 321 4.58 22.20 -1.00
N ALA A 322 4.32 23.52 -1.00
CA ALA A 322 4.50 24.35 -2.20
C ALA A 322 5.92 24.22 -2.78
N LYS A 323 6.95 24.23 -1.93
CA LYS A 323 8.33 24.04 -2.38
C LYS A 323 8.58 22.66 -3.01
N TRP A 324 7.93 21.61 -2.50
CA TRP A 324 8.02 20.28 -3.11
C TRP A 324 7.33 20.23 -4.47
N VAL A 325 6.16 20.84 -4.62
CA VAL A 325 5.47 20.94 -5.91
C VAL A 325 6.33 21.67 -6.96
N VAL A 326 6.97 22.78 -6.57
CA VAL A 326 7.91 23.50 -7.45
C VAL A 326 9.09 22.63 -7.88
N TRP A 327 9.62 21.83 -6.95
CA TRP A 327 10.70 20.89 -7.26
C TRP A 327 10.26 19.81 -8.23
N ASP A 328 9.10 19.21 -8.01
CA ASP A 328 8.58 18.18 -8.91
C ASP A 328 8.43 18.73 -10.33
N TYR A 329 7.81 19.90 -10.51
CA TYR A 329 7.70 20.53 -11.84
C TYR A 329 9.06 20.77 -12.49
N PHE A 330 10.02 21.29 -11.71
CA PHE A 330 11.35 21.56 -12.24
C PHE A 330 12.11 20.28 -12.63
N PHE A 331 11.97 19.20 -11.86
CA PHE A 331 12.66 17.94 -12.13
C PHE A 331 12.00 17.13 -13.23
N GLU A 332 10.66 17.13 -13.31
CA GLU A 332 9.90 16.49 -14.39
C GLU A 332 10.40 17.02 -15.74
N ASP A 333 10.34 18.33 -15.97
CA ASP A 333 10.76 18.94 -17.23
C ASP A 333 12.25 18.76 -17.54
N LYS A 334 13.11 18.87 -16.52
CA LYS A 334 14.57 18.72 -16.70
C LYS A 334 14.98 17.27 -16.97
N SER A 335 14.21 16.30 -16.49
CA SER A 335 14.45 14.88 -16.80
C SER A 335 14.24 14.57 -18.28
N PHE A 336 13.35 15.32 -18.95
CA PHE A 336 13.10 15.21 -20.38
C PHE A 336 14.11 16.00 -21.23
N GLU A 337 14.76 17.05 -20.69
CA GLU A 337 15.56 17.97 -21.51
C GLU A 337 16.90 18.41 -20.90
N ILE A 338 17.99 18.05 -21.58
CA ILE A 338 19.35 18.06 -21.03
C ILE A 338 20.05 19.44 -21.09
N ASN A 339 19.52 20.47 -21.77
CA ASN A 339 20.30 21.68 -22.11
C ASN A 339 19.57 23.04 -22.01
N SER A 340 18.46 23.17 -21.30
CA SER A 340 17.81 24.48 -21.12
C SER A 340 18.60 25.36 -20.14
N GLU A 341 18.94 26.59 -20.54
CA GLU A 341 19.48 27.59 -19.62
C GLU A 341 18.36 28.03 -18.67
N VAL A 342 18.57 27.84 -17.37
CA VAL A 342 17.60 28.19 -16.33
C VAL A 342 17.92 29.58 -15.81
N GLU A 343 16.99 30.51 -16.01
CA GLU A 343 17.04 31.86 -15.47
C GLU A 343 16.29 31.91 -14.13
N LYS A 344 16.89 32.61 -13.15
CA LYS A 344 16.23 32.88 -11.88
C LYS A 344 15.54 34.22 -11.96
N LEU A 345 14.23 34.21 -11.78
CA LEU A 345 13.43 35.43 -11.73
C LEU A 345 13.54 36.03 -10.33
N SER A 346 13.56 37.36 -10.25
CA SER A 346 13.54 38.11 -9.00
C SER A 346 12.43 39.17 -9.08
N GLY A 347 11.54 39.21 -8.10
CA GLY A 347 10.45 40.18 -8.03
C GLY A 347 9.87 40.27 -6.63
N ASP A 348 9.19 41.37 -6.33
CA ASP A 348 8.62 41.63 -5.00
C ASP A 348 7.34 40.81 -4.73
N ASN A 349 6.75 40.21 -5.77
CA ASN A 349 5.45 39.52 -5.71
C ASN A 349 5.55 38.01 -5.42
N PHE A 350 6.75 37.42 -5.42
CA PHE A 350 6.94 35.99 -5.22
C PHE A 350 8.24 35.70 -4.46
N ASP A 351 8.28 34.59 -3.71
CA ASP A 351 9.44 34.18 -2.91
C ASP A 351 10.48 33.43 -3.76
N TYR A 352 10.04 32.75 -4.82
CA TYR A 352 10.89 32.00 -5.73
C TYR A 352 10.29 32.00 -7.13
N GLY A 353 11.13 32.20 -8.15
CA GLY A 353 10.71 32.18 -9.54
C GLY A 353 11.82 31.66 -10.45
N ILE A 354 11.46 30.82 -11.41
CA ILE A 354 12.36 30.32 -12.44
C ILE A 354 11.70 30.40 -13.80
N TYR A 355 12.52 30.69 -14.81
CA TYR A 355 12.17 30.67 -16.21
C TYR A 355 13.16 29.77 -16.95
N TYR A 356 12.66 28.95 -17.86
CA TYR A 356 13.50 28.23 -18.81
C TYR A 356 12.72 27.94 -20.07
N ARG A 357 13.46 27.73 -21.16
CA ARG A 357 12.91 27.45 -22.47
C ARG A 357 13.24 26.01 -22.89
N THR A 358 12.21 25.25 -23.21
CA THR A 358 12.31 23.96 -23.90
C THR A 358 12.33 24.20 -25.42
N PRO A 359 12.71 23.21 -26.26
CA PRO A 359 12.62 23.32 -27.72
C PRO A 359 11.23 23.66 -28.26
N VAL A 360 10.18 23.43 -27.46
CA VAL A 360 8.78 23.59 -27.88
C VAL A 360 8.03 24.65 -27.08
N LEU A 361 8.33 24.83 -25.80
CA LEU A 361 7.55 25.64 -24.85
C LEU A 361 8.47 26.50 -23.98
N SER A 362 7.97 27.64 -23.54
CA SER A 362 8.59 28.47 -22.52
C SER A 362 7.88 28.21 -21.19
N VAL A 363 8.63 28.01 -20.12
CA VAL A 363 8.10 27.57 -18.82
C VAL A 363 8.48 28.57 -17.73
N VAL A 364 7.48 28.99 -16.95
CA VAL A 364 7.62 29.86 -15.79
C VAL A 364 7.03 29.18 -14.57
N ILE A 365 7.84 29.04 -13.50
CA ILE A 365 7.39 28.46 -12.23
C ILE A 365 7.59 29.50 -11.13
N LEU A 366 6.53 29.85 -10.43
CA LEU A 366 6.50 30.83 -9.34
C LEU A 366 5.98 30.21 -8.04
N GLN A 367 6.52 30.66 -6.92
CA GLN A 367 6.08 30.32 -5.57
C GLN A 367 5.92 31.58 -4.72
N LYS A 368 4.80 31.68 -3.99
CA LYS A 368 4.55 32.72 -2.99
C LYS A 368 3.87 32.11 -1.78
N GLY A 369 4.61 31.98 -0.68
CA GLY A 369 4.17 31.28 0.52
C GLY A 369 3.72 29.85 0.20
N SER A 370 2.43 29.60 0.35
CA SER A 370 1.79 28.31 0.07
C SER A 370 1.18 28.19 -1.34
N LYS A 371 1.29 29.23 -2.16
CA LYS A 371 0.80 29.25 -3.55
C LYS A 371 1.90 28.88 -4.53
N VAL A 372 1.56 28.10 -5.54
CA VAL A 372 2.43 27.71 -6.65
C VAL A 372 1.70 27.94 -7.96
N LEU A 373 2.41 28.51 -8.94
CA LEU A 373 1.94 28.68 -10.31
C LEU A 373 3.01 28.13 -11.24
N MET A 374 2.61 27.24 -12.14
CA MET A 374 3.43 26.74 -13.24
C MET A 374 2.70 27.08 -14.53
N THR A 375 3.38 27.79 -15.43
CA THR A 375 2.84 28.21 -16.73
C THR A 375 3.77 27.74 -17.82
N GLU A 376 3.24 26.92 -18.73
CA GLU A 376 3.89 26.58 -20.00
C GLU A 376 3.18 27.35 -21.11
N PHE A 377 3.94 27.96 -22.01
CA PHE A 377 3.35 28.72 -23.10
C PHE A 377 4.16 28.61 -24.39
N TYR A 378 3.46 28.79 -25.50
CA TYR A 378 4.05 28.79 -26.83
C TYR A 378 3.41 29.85 -27.72
N PHE A 379 4.25 30.77 -28.18
CA PHE A 379 3.92 31.76 -29.19
C PHE A 379 4.93 31.64 -30.34
N PHE A 380 4.48 31.32 -31.55
CA PHE A 380 5.35 31.37 -32.73
C PHE A 380 5.83 32.82 -32.95
N SER A 381 7.12 33.09 -32.76
CA SER A 381 7.67 34.46 -32.57
C SER A 381 8.26 35.13 -33.82
N GLU A 382 7.91 34.73 -35.06
CA GLU A 382 8.56 35.27 -36.27
C GLU A 382 7.96 36.61 -36.78
N SER A 383 7.20 37.37 -35.99
CA SER A 383 6.69 38.70 -36.41
C SER A 383 6.75 39.73 -35.29
N ASP A 384 6.97 41.00 -35.65
CA ASP A 384 7.04 42.17 -34.75
C ASP A 384 5.79 42.41 -33.88
N ASN A 385 4.68 41.68 -34.11
CA ASN A 385 3.39 41.88 -33.42
C ASN A 385 2.99 40.75 -32.45
N SER A 386 3.79 39.68 -32.32
CA SER A 386 3.53 38.63 -31.32
C SER A 386 4.20 38.98 -29.99
N PRO A 387 3.55 38.76 -28.84
CA PRO A 387 4.16 39.00 -27.54
C PRO A 387 5.43 38.17 -27.39
N THR A 388 6.47 38.81 -26.88
CA THR A 388 7.76 38.16 -26.61
C THR A 388 7.68 37.31 -25.34
N ASP A 389 8.53 36.29 -25.24
CA ASP A 389 8.61 35.46 -24.04
C ASP A 389 8.89 36.29 -22.76
N GLU A 390 9.64 37.39 -22.90
CA GLU A 390 9.93 38.33 -21.81
C GLU A 390 8.66 39.09 -21.36
N GLU A 391 7.88 39.64 -22.30
CA GLU A 391 6.63 40.34 -22.00
C GLU A 391 5.60 39.42 -21.33
N VAL A 392 5.46 38.19 -21.83
CA VAL A 392 4.57 37.18 -21.23
C VAL A 392 5.04 36.83 -19.81
N THR A 393 6.34 36.60 -19.62
CA THR A 393 6.91 36.29 -18.32
C THR A 393 6.69 37.43 -17.31
N GLU A 394 6.81 38.69 -17.74
CA GLU A 394 6.55 39.85 -16.89
C GLU A 394 5.07 39.93 -16.47
N ILE A 395 4.14 39.68 -17.40
CA ILE A 395 2.70 39.65 -17.11
C ILE A 395 2.39 38.55 -16.08
N ILE A 396 2.94 37.34 -16.26
CA ILE A 396 2.78 36.22 -15.32
C ILE A 396 3.30 36.61 -13.92
N CYS A 397 4.50 37.19 -13.84
CA CYS A 397 5.11 37.62 -12.57
C CYS A 397 4.31 38.70 -11.86
N LYS A 398 3.70 39.62 -12.61
CA LYS A 398 2.94 40.73 -12.06
C LYS A 398 1.56 40.30 -11.54
N ASN A 399 0.91 39.38 -12.24
CA ASN A 399 -0.46 38.93 -11.94
C ASN A 399 -0.52 37.75 -10.95
N PHE A 400 0.62 37.29 -10.42
CA PHE A 400 0.65 36.24 -9.40
C PHE A 400 0.37 36.81 -7.99
N GLU A 401 -0.89 36.69 -7.55
CA GLU A 401 -1.37 37.18 -6.25
C GLU A 401 -1.34 36.15 -5.13
#